data_AF-A0A524DLQ9-F1
#
_entry.id   AF-A0A524DLQ9-F1
#
_cell.length_a   1.000
_cell.length_b   1.000
_cell.length_c   1.000
_cell.angle_alpha   90.00
_cell.angle_beta   90.00
_cell.angle_gamma   90.00
#
_symmetry.space_group_name_H-M   'P 1'
#
loop_
_entity.id
_entity.type
_entity.pdbx_description
1 polymer ?
#
loop_
_entity_poly.entity_id
_entity_poly.type
_entity_poly.pdbx_seq_one_letter_code
_entity_poly.pdbx_strand_id
1 'polypeptide(L)'
;KDQHCVDNYIGDFPTFIEPVHLGKNVKIGDDVMIGPNVYIGDNCEIGDYVELANTILFDHVVLGENFTLENCIIAPNSKLRFNNLKAFASILKGEADSVESAQIFSF
;
A
#
# COMPACT_ATOMS: atom_id res chain seq x y z
N LYS A 1 15.20 19.83 3.32
CA LYS A 1 15.05 19.42 4.73
C LYS A 1 14.36 18.08 4.66
N ASP A 2 15.18 17.07 4.43
CA ASP A 2 14.79 15.72 4.07
C ASP A 2 14.23 15.06 5.33
N GLN A 3 12.92 15.21 5.48
CA GLN A 3 12.17 14.55 6.53
C GLN A 3 12.00 13.10 6.07
N HIS A 4 13.06 12.32 6.29
CA HIS A 4 12.97 10.87 6.29
C HIS A 4 11.93 10.50 7.37
N CYS A 5 10.66 10.36 6.96
CA CYS A 5 9.52 9.95 7.77
C CYS A 5 9.62 8.47 8.21
N VAL A 6 10.78 8.09 8.73
CA VAL A 6 11.16 6.71 9.09
C VAL A 6 10.81 6.43 10.56
N ASP A 7 10.05 7.30 11.21
CA ASP A 7 9.77 7.20 12.64
C ASP A 7 8.73 6.12 13.00
N ASN A 8 8.08 5.47 12.03
CA ASN A 8 6.99 4.49 12.25
C ASN A 8 7.18 3.13 11.54
N TYR A 9 8.43 2.67 11.40
CA TYR A 9 8.68 1.28 10.98
C TYR A 9 8.37 0.32 12.13
N ILE A 10 7.44 -0.59 11.90
CA ILE A 10 7.05 -1.62 12.88
C ILE A 10 7.50 -3.02 12.42
N GLY A 11 7.75 -3.23 11.12
CA GLY A 11 8.24 -4.50 10.59
C GLY A 11 9.74 -4.58 10.29
N ASP A 12 10.24 -5.81 10.24
CA ASP A 12 11.61 -6.18 9.89
C ASP A 12 11.83 -6.14 8.35
N PHE A 13 12.98 -5.60 7.93
CA PHE A 13 13.50 -5.62 6.54
C PHE A 13 12.67 -4.96 5.41
N PRO A 14 12.00 -3.82 5.60
CA PRO A 14 11.32 -3.16 4.49
C PRO A 14 12.34 -2.56 3.49
N THR A 15 12.09 -2.78 2.19
CA THR A 15 12.98 -2.33 1.11
C THR A 15 12.35 -1.18 0.33
N PHE A 16 13.11 -0.10 0.14
CA PHE A 16 12.68 1.10 -0.57
C PHE A 16 13.46 1.29 -1.87
N ILE A 17 12.73 1.46 -2.97
CA ILE A 17 13.26 1.78 -4.29
C ILE A 17 12.77 3.18 -4.65
N GLU A 18 13.64 4.18 -4.54
CA GLU A 18 13.29 5.58 -4.78
C GLU A 18 12.80 5.84 -6.22
N PRO A 19 11.89 6.82 -6.45
CA PRO A 19 11.31 7.72 -5.44
C PRO A 19 10.16 7.10 -4.65
N VAL A 20 10.14 7.31 -3.34
CA VAL A 20 9.03 6.93 -2.45
C VAL A 20 8.59 8.11 -1.57
N HIS A 21 7.28 8.30 -1.43
CA HIS A 21 6.69 9.21 -0.45
C HIS A 21 5.92 8.44 0.62
N LEU A 22 6.19 8.75 1.90
CA LEU A 22 5.46 8.25 3.06
C LEU A 22 4.87 9.42 3.85
N GLY A 23 3.55 9.38 4.05
CA GLY A 23 2.82 10.28 4.92
C GLY A 23 3.09 10.03 6.41
N LYS A 24 2.32 10.69 7.27
CA LYS A 24 2.39 10.56 8.72
C LYS A 24 1.67 9.31 9.19
N ASN A 25 2.16 8.72 10.28
CA ASN A 25 1.53 7.56 10.94
C ASN A 25 1.28 6.35 10.01
N VAL A 26 2.12 6.18 8.98
CA VAL A 26 2.10 4.99 8.15
C VAL A 26 2.69 3.83 8.93
N LYS A 27 2.02 2.68 8.91
CA LYS A 27 2.51 1.42 9.45
C LYS A 27 2.83 0.48 8.30
N ILE A 28 3.99 -0.16 8.37
CA ILE A 28 4.50 -1.09 7.36
C ILE A 28 4.87 -2.38 8.07
N GLY A 29 4.32 -3.49 7.57
CA GLY A 29 4.60 -4.85 8.03
C GLY A 29 5.98 -5.37 7.63
N ASP A 30 6.18 -6.66 7.83
CA ASP A 30 7.43 -7.37 7.55
C ASP A 30 7.60 -7.64 6.04
N ASP A 31 8.84 -7.66 5.57
CA ASP A 31 9.20 -8.06 4.19
C ASP A 31 8.44 -7.28 3.10
N VAL A 32 8.12 -6.01 3.35
CA VAL A 32 7.43 -5.13 2.39
C VAL A 32 8.43 -4.49 1.43
N MET A 33 8.13 -4.52 0.13
CA MET A 33 8.89 -3.84 -0.92
C MET A 33 8.08 -2.66 -1.48
N ILE A 34 8.65 -1.45 -1.41
CA ILE A 34 8.01 -0.22 -1.84
C ILE A 34 8.87 0.49 -2.87
N GLY A 35 8.39 0.53 -4.11
CA GLY A 35 8.96 1.31 -5.20
C GLY A 35 9.10 0.53 -6.52
N PRO A 36 9.48 1.24 -7.60
CA PRO A 36 9.68 2.68 -7.69
C PRO A 36 8.35 3.46 -7.78
N ASN A 37 8.43 4.79 -7.61
CA ASN A 37 7.31 5.73 -7.83
C ASN A 37 6.07 5.42 -7.00
N VAL A 38 6.26 5.23 -5.69
CA VAL A 38 5.15 4.94 -4.78
C VAL A 38 4.84 6.15 -3.91
N TYR A 39 3.54 6.46 -3.78
CA TYR A 39 3.03 7.44 -2.85
C TYR A 39 2.12 6.75 -1.83
N ILE A 40 2.38 6.95 -0.55
CA ILE A 40 1.55 6.46 0.55
C ILE A 40 1.13 7.65 1.40
N GLY A 41 -0.18 7.90 1.48
CA GLY A 41 -0.77 8.99 2.26
C GLY A 41 -0.69 8.79 3.78
N ASP A 42 -1.35 9.68 4.51
CA ASP A 42 -1.36 9.67 5.97
C ASP A 42 -2.23 8.52 6.53
N ASN A 43 -1.82 7.98 7.69
CA ASN A 43 -2.55 6.95 8.45
C ASN A 43 -2.84 5.66 7.68
N CYS A 44 -1.95 5.27 6.77
CA CYS A 44 -2.05 4.00 6.06
C CYS A 44 -1.47 2.84 6.86
N GLU A 45 -2.02 1.64 6.66
CA GLU A 45 -1.51 0.39 7.23
C GLU A 45 -1.27 -0.60 6.09
N ILE A 46 -0.04 -1.10 5.98
CA ILE A 46 0.38 -2.03 4.94
C ILE A 46 0.77 -3.33 5.64
N GLY A 47 0.08 -4.43 5.31
CA GLY A 47 0.38 -5.76 5.83
C GLY A 47 1.72 -6.33 5.34
N ASP A 48 2.05 -7.52 5.83
CA ASP A 48 3.31 -8.20 5.53
C ASP A 48 3.36 -8.69 4.07
N TYR A 49 4.57 -8.83 3.53
CA TYR A 49 4.83 -9.37 2.19
C TYR A 49 4.14 -8.58 1.06
N VAL A 50 3.92 -7.28 1.26
CA VAL A 50 3.32 -6.41 0.24
C VAL A 50 4.39 -5.85 -0.69
N GLU A 51 4.11 -5.87 -1.98
CA GLU A 51 4.94 -5.30 -3.04
C GLU A 51 4.16 -4.20 -3.77
N LEU A 52 4.70 -2.98 -3.76
CA LEU A 52 4.10 -1.81 -4.42
C LEU A 52 5.06 -1.23 -5.46
N ALA A 53 4.59 -1.04 -6.69
CA ALA A 53 5.32 -0.34 -7.74
C ALA A 53 4.40 0.60 -8.53
N ASN A 54 4.86 1.81 -8.84
CA ASN A 54 4.10 2.82 -9.60
C ASN A 54 2.66 3.01 -9.07
N THR A 55 2.51 3.02 -7.75
CA THR A 55 1.21 2.89 -7.08
C THR A 55 0.98 4.04 -6.11
N ILE A 56 -0.27 4.51 -6.05
CA ILE A 56 -0.71 5.57 -5.13
C ILE A 56 -1.70 4.98 -4.14
N LEU A 57 -1.35 5.01 -2.85
CA LEU A 57 -2.26 4.79 -1.74
C LEU A 57 -2.63 6.16 -1.15
N PHE A 58 -3.90 6.53 -1.21
CA PHE A 58 -4.38 7.74 -0.55
C PHE A 58 -4.49 7.55 0.97
N ASP A 59 -4.83 8.61 1.70
CA ASP A 59 -4.91 8.59 3.16
C ASP A 59 -5.91 7.53 3.67
N HIS A 60 -5.61 7.00 4.86
CA HIS A 60 -6.43 6.02 5.58
C HIS A 60 -6.67 4.72 4.79
N VAL A 61 -5.70 4.29 4.00
CA VAL A 61 -5.74 3.01 3.29
C VAL A 61 -5.21 1.89 4.18
N VAL A 62 -5.94 0.77 4.20
CA VAL A 62 -5.48 -0.48 4.84
C VAL A 62 -5.37 -1.55 3.78
N LEU A 63 -4.18 -2.17 3.67
CA LEU A 63 -3.93 -3.35 2.85
C LEU A 63 -3.64 -4.53 3.78
N GLY A 64 -4.24 -5.68 3.49
CA GLY A 64 -3.86 -6.95 4.10
C GLY A 64 -2.52 -7.45 3.57
N GLU A 65 -2.26 -8.74 3.78
CA GLU A 65 -0.95 -9.34 3.52
C GLU A 65 -0.83 -9.90 2.10
N ASN A 66 0.41 -10.03 1.61
CA ASN A 66 0.72 -10.66 0.32
C ASN A 66 -0.01 -10.01 -0.86
N PHE A 67 0.04 -8.68 -0.93
CA PHE A 67 -0.47 -7.92 -2.07
C PHE A 67 0.66 -7.59 -3.04
N THR A 68 0.42 -7.74 -4.34
CA THR A 68 1.28 -7.20 -5.40
C THR A 68 0.48 -6.17 -6.19
N LEU A 69 0.81 -4.90 -6.05
CA LEU A 69 0.13 -3.79 -6.72
C LEU A 69 1.10 -3.05 -7.63
N GLU A 70 0.79 -3.07 -8.93
CA GLU A 70 1.57 -2.36 -9.94
C GLU A 70 0.66 -1.46 -10.78
N ASN A 71 1.06 -0.20 -10.98
CA ASN A 71 0.28 0.80 -11.72
C ASN A 71 -1.14 0.98 -11.15
N CYS A 72 -1.27 0.97 -9.82
CA CYS A 72 -2.57 1.00 -9.15
C CYS A 72 -2.85 2.32 -8.42
N ILE A 73 -4.13 2.62 -8.23
CA ILE A 73 -4.60 3.74 -7.40
C ILE A 73 -5.60 3.20 -6.39
N ILE A 74 -5.34 3.42 -5.10
CA ILE A 74 -6.19 2.92 -4.02
C ILE A 74 -6.83 4.15 -3.36
N ALA A 75 -8.15 4.27 -3.51
CA ALA A 75 -8.92 5.43 -3.09
C ALA A 75 -8.83 5.69 -1.56
N PRO A 76 -8.99 6.93 -1.10
CA PRO A 76 -8.91 7.25 0.33
C PRO A 76 -9.95 6.47 1.14
N ASN A 77 -9.61 6.14 2.39
CA ASN A 77 -10.44 5.35 3.32
C ASN A 77 -10.76 3.91 2.85
N SER A 78 -10.03 3.38 1.86
CA SER A 78 -10.24 2.00 1.41
C SER A 78 -9.57 1.02 2.36
N LYS A 79 -10.28 -0.03 2.75
CA LYS A 79 -9.77 -1.07 3.65
C LYS A 79 -9.95 -2.43 3.00
N LEU A 80 -8.85 -2.96 2.47
CA LEU A 80 -8.79 -4.24 1.79
C LEU A 80 -8.16 -5.24 2.76
N ARG A 81 -8.96 -5.76 3.70
CA ARG A 81 -8.53 -6.61 4.83
C ARG A 81 -8.55 -8.09 4.47
N PHE A 82 -8.08 -8.40 3.29
CA PHE A 82 -7.91 -9.77 2.81
C PHE A 82 -6.48 -9.92 2.32
N ASN A 83 -6.09 -11.15 2.04
CA ASN A 83 -4.73 -11.48 1.64
C ASN A 83 -4.71 -11.98 0.20
N ASN A 84 -3.51 -12.03 -0.41
CA ASN A 84 -3.26 -12.63 -1.72
C ASN A 84 -3.96 -11.90 -2.89
N LEU A 85 -3.70 -10.61 -3.06
CA LEU A 85 -4.19 -9.85 -4.21
C LEU A 85 -3.05 -9.53 -5.17
N LYS A 86 -3.23 -9.83 -6.45
CA LYS A 86 -2.39 -9.27 -7.51
C LYS A 86 -3.23 -8.39 -8.40
N ALA A 87 -2.90 -7.11 -8.45
CA ALA A 87 -3.59 -6.14 -9.29
C ALA A 87 -2.57 -5.35 -10.10
N PHE A 88 -2.86 -5.24 -11.39
CA PHE A 88 -2.10 -4.43 -12.33
C PHE A 88 -3.06 -3.43 -12.97
N ALA A 89 -2.64 -2.19 -13.20
CA ALA A 89 -3.41 -1.19 -13.95
C ALA A 89 -4.87 -1.09 -13.45
N SER A 90 -5.02 -0.88 -12.14
CA SER A 90 -6.32 -0.98 -11.48
C SER A 90 -6.58 0.14 -10.48
N ILE A 91 -7.84 0.54 -10.36
CA ILE A 91 -8.34 1.39 -9.29
C ILE A 91 -9.06 0.51 -8.28
N LEU A 92 -8.68 0.58 -7.01
CA LEU A 92 -9.31 -0.15 -5.92
C LEU A 92 -10.00 0.84 -4.98
N LYS A 93 -11.21 0.54 -4.54
CA LYS A 93 -11.93 1.40 -3.60
C LYS A 93 -12.85 0.64 -2.64
N GLY A 94 -13.10 1.24 -1.48
CA GLY A 94 -14.08 0.78 -0.52
C GLY A 94 -13.52 -0.21 0.50
N GLU A 95 -14.43 -0.89 1.21
CA GLU A 95 -14.08 -1.88 2.22
C GLU A 95 -14.38 -3.28 1.68
N ALA A 96 -13.45 -4.20 1.87
CA ALA A 96 -13.59 -5.59 1.49
C ALA A 96 -12.76 -6.48 2.42
N ASP A 97 -13.33 -7.63 2.79
CA ASP A 97 -12.68 -8.66 3.61
C ASP A 97 -12.42 -9.94 2.77
N SER A 98 -12.69 -9.90 1.46
CA SER A 98 -12.35 -10.96 0.50
C SER A 98 -12.11 -10.36 -0.89
N VAL A 99 -11.40 -11.10 -1.75
CA VAL A 99 -11.15 -10.68 -3.15
C VAL A 99 -12.47 -10.49 -3.91
N GLU A 100 -13.46 -11.35 -3.69
CA GLU A 100 -14.76 -11.33 -4.37
C GLU A 100 -15.62 -10.11 -4.01
N SER A 101 -15.41 -9.56 -2.81
CA SER A 101 -16.11 -8.36 -2.34
C SER A 101 -15.38 -7.06 -2.70
N ALA A 102 -14.16 -7.14 -3.19
CA ALA A 102 -13.35 -5.99 -3.53
C ALA A 102 -13.84 -5.28 -4.79
N GLN A 103 -13.94 -3.95 -4.73
CA GLN A 103 -14.27 -3.14 -5.91
C GLN A 103 -12.98 -2.77 -6.63
N ILE A 104 -12.66 -3.57 -7.65
CA ILE A 104 -11.45 -3.44 -8.47
C ILE A 104 -11.87 -3.07 -9.90
N PHE A 105 -11.37 -1.95 -10.41
CA PHE A 105 -11.66 -1.45 -11.75
C PHE A 105 -10.36 -1.41 -12.57
N SER A 106 -10.17 -2.39 -13.44
CA SER A 106 -9.01 -2.51 -14.31
C SER A 106 -9.22 -1.78 -15.65
N PHE A 107 -8.14 -1.31 -16.26
CA PHE A 107 -8.14 -0.59 -17.55
C PHE A 107 -7.21 -1.20 -18.60
#